data_AF-A0A656QCB5-F1
#
_entry.id   AF-A0A656QCB5-F1
#
_cell.length_a   1.000
_cell.length_b   1.000
_cell.length_c   1.000
_cell.angle_alpha   90.00
_cell.angle_beta   90.00
_cell.angle_gamma   90.00
#
_symmetry.space_group_name_H-M   'P 1'
#
loop_
_entity.id
_entity.type
_entity.pdbx_description
1 polymer ?
#
loop_
_entity_poly.entity_id
_entity_poly.type
_entity_poly.pdbx_seq_one_letter_code
_entity_poly.pdbx_strand_id
1 'polypeptide(L)'
;MSAPSHVYTISCVAKMLNEPEEWLEELANMNLEPEDGCLGVIDDLDVPSDKVISITAFTDAGIEALKELVADAKRADGGNV
;
A
#
# COMPACT_ATOMS: atom_id res chain seq x y z
N MET A 1 21.44 6.05 1.30
CA MET A 1 20.87 4.72 1.57
C MET A 1 20.31 4.73 2.98
N SER A 2 19.05 5.07 3.14
CA SER A 2 18.34 4.92 4.42
C SER A 2 17.68 3.56 4.37
N ALA A 3 18.19 2.59 5.14
CA ALA A 3 17.52 1.31 5.26
C ALA A 3 16.18 1.57 5.97
N PRO A 4 15.03 1.25 5.36
CA PRO A 4 13.74 1.44 6.01
C PRO A 4 13.75 0.62 7.29
N SER A 5 13.74 1.31 8.44
CA SER A 5 13.80 0.65 9.75
C SER A 5 12.43 0.14 10.20
N HIS A 6 11.37 0.64 9.55
CA HIS A 6 9.98 0.31 9.87
C HIS A 6 9.16 0.23 8.59
N VAL A 7 8.23 -0.71 8.58
CA VAL A 7 7.17 -0.84 7.58
C VAL A 7 5.83 -0.69 8.29
N TYR A 8 4.86 -0.11 7.61
CA TYR A 8 3.50 0.09 8.08
C TYR A 8 2.57 -0.75 7.24
N THR A 9 1.73 -1.56 7.87
CA THR A 9 0.72 -2.32 7.13
C THR A 9 -0.29 -1.38 6.48
N ILE A 10 -0.94 -1.86 5.43
CA ILE A 10 -1.97 -1.13 4.71
C ILE A 10 -3.09 -0.64 5.63
N SER A 11 -3.49 -1.43 6.64
CA SER A 11 -4.46 -1.00 7.64
C SER A 11 -4.01 0.20 8.47
N CYS A 12 -2.70 0.34 8.69
CA CYS A 12 -2.14 1.50 9.38
C CYS A 12 -2.17 2.73 8.48
N VAL A 13 -1.74 2.55 7.22
CA VAL A 13 -1.68 3.61 6.21
C VAL A 13 -3.08 4.12 5.83
N ALA A 14 -4.06 3.21 5.71
CA ALA A 14 -5.47 3.51 5.54
C ALA A 14 -6.02 4.41 6.65
N LYS A 15 -5.71 4.11 7.91
CA LYS A 15 -6.08 4.97 9.04
C LYS A 15 -5.40 6.32 9.00
N MET A 16 -4.15 6.40 8.52
CA MET A 16 -3.42 7.67 8.39
C MET A 16 -3.97 8.55 7.25
N LEU A 17 -4.35 7.95 6.14
CA LEU A 17 -4.92 8.63 4.97
C LEU A 17 -6.43 8.87 5.09
N ASN A 18 -7.08 8.19 6.03
CA ASN A 18 -8.54 8.09 6.16
C ASN A 18 -9.20 7.50 4.89
N GLU A 19 -8.50 6.61 4.20
CA GLU A 19 -8.95 5.97 2.96
C GLU A 19 -9.20 4.47 3.17
N PRO A 20 -10.04 3.82 2.35
CA PRO A 20 -10.31 2.40 2.48
C PRO A 20 -9.08 1.54 2.12
N GLU A 21 -8.82 0.52 2.93
CA GLU A 21 -7.68 -0.40 2.77
C GLU A 21 -7.67 -1.07 1.40
N GLU A 22 -8.82 -1.60 0.98
CA GLU A 22 -9.01 -2.22 -0.34
C GLU A 22 -8.64 -1.28 -1.51
N TRP A 23 -8.97 0.00 -1.40
CA TRP A 23 -8.68 0.97 -2.47
C TRP A 23 -7.21 1.33 -2.52
N LEU A 24 -6.58 1.50 -1.35
CA LEU A 24 -5.14 1.70 -1.26
C LEU A 24 -4.37 0.47 -1.75
N GLU A 25 -4.92 -0.73 -1.55
CA GLU A 25 -4.29 -1.99 -1.96
C GLU A 25 -4.28 -2.11 -3.48
N GLU A 26 -5.41 -1.81 -4.10
CA GLU A 26 -5.55 -1.81 -5.56
C GLU A 26 -4.62 -0.74 -6.18
N LEU A 27 -4.61 0.48 -5.62
CA LEU A 27 -3.71 1.54 -6.06
C LEU A 27 -2.24 1.15 -5.94
N ALA A 28 -1.87 0.56 -4.80
CA ALA A 28 -0.52 0.09 -4.55
C ALA A 28 -0.12 -1.05 -5.48
N ASN A 29 -0.96 -2.06 -5.66
CA ASN A 29 -0.65 -3.17 -6.57
C ASN A 29 -0.53 -2.72 -8.03
N MET A 30 -1.26 -1.68 -8.43
CA MET A 30 -1.27 -1.21 -9.81
C MET A 30 -0.12 -0.25 -10.12
N ASN A 31 0.32 0.55 -9.14
CA ASN A 31 1.30 1.62 -9.36
C ASN A 31 2.59 1.54 -8.51
N LEU A 32 2.65 0.72 -7.45
CA LEU A 32 3.83 0.62 -6.59
C LEU A 32 4.50 -0.75 -6.74
N GLU A 33 5.78 -0.71 -7.10
CA GLU A 33 6.63 -1.89 -7.14
C GLU A 33 7.27 -2.16 -5.76
N PRO A 34 7.80 -3.36 -5.52
CA PRO A 34 8.58 -3.63 -4.31
C PRO A 34 9.80 -2.72 -4.13
N GLU A 35 10.31 -2.16 -5.23
CA GLU A 35 11.41 -1.18 -5.20
C GLU A 35 10.98 0.20 -4.69
N ASP A 36 9.70 0.58 -4.88
CA ASP A 36 9.09 1.77 -4.28
C ASP A 36 8.73 1.57 -2.80
N GLY A 37 8.96 0.37 -2.27
CA GLY A 37 8.75 0.06 -0.86
C GLY A 37 7.35 -0.44 -0.54
N CYS A 38 6.66 -1.02 -1.53
CA CYS A 38 5.45 -1.85 -1.37
C CYS A 38 5.84 -3.31 -1.15
N LEU A 39 5.58 -3.87 0.04
CA LEU A 39 6.02 -5.19 0.43
C LEU A 39 4.83 -6.04 0.87
N GLY A 40 4.74 -7.27 0.35
CA GLY A 40 3.80 -8.26 0.86
C GLY A 40 4.31 -8.88 2.17
N VAL A 41 3.60 -8.68 3.26
CA VAL A 41 3.86 -9.30 4.56
C VAL A 41 3.05 -10.57 4.66
N ILE A 42 3.71 -11.72 4.75
CA ILE A 42 3.03 -12.99 5.02
C ILE A 42 2.81 -13.09 6.52
N ASP A 43 1.56 -12.90 6.95
CA ASP A 43 1.17 -12.95 8.38
C ASP A 43 1.09 -14.40 8.87
N ASP A 44 0.57 -15.31 8.03
CA ASP A 44 0.36 -16.71 8.37
C ASP A 44 0.93 -17.65 7.29
N LEU A 45 1.81 -18.56 7.73
CA LEU A 45 2.46 -19.58 6.89
C LEU A 45 1.84 -20.98 7.10
N ASP A 46 0.93 -21.13 8.07
CA ASP A 46 0.22 -22.38 8.40
C ASP A 46 -1.17 -22.46 7.75
N VAL A 47 -1.38 -21.66 6.70
CA VAL A 47 -2.58 -21.73 5.86
C VAL A 47 -2.21 -22.33 4.50
N PRO A 48 -3.10 -23.15 3.88
CA PRO A 48 -2.84 -23.71 2.56
C PRO A 48 -2.54 -22.58 1.58
N SER A 49 -1.63 -22.81 0.61
CA SER A 49 -1.08 -21.81 -0.32
C SER A 49 -2.11 -20.93 -1.04
N ASP A 50 -3.36 -21.40 -1.15
CA ASP A 50 -4.51 -20.71 -1.73
C ASP A 50 -5.14 -19.63 -0.80
N LYS A 51 -4.76 -19.63 0.48
CA LYS A 51 -5.26 -18.76 1.55
C LYS A 51 -4.15 -18.03 2.29
N VAL A 52 -2.93 -18.00 1.76
CA VAL A 52 -1.87 -17.16 2.32
C VAL A 52 -2.37 -15.72 2.31
N ILE A 53 -2.66 -15.19 3.50
CA ILE A 53 -3.06 -13.81 3.67
C ILE A 53 -1.77 -12.99 3.66
N SER A 54 -1.37 -12.54 2.48
CA SER A 54 -0.33 -11.54 2.34
C SER A 54 -0.93 -10.16 2.58
N ILE A 55 -0.56 -9.52 3.68
CA ILE A 55 -0.95 -8.16 4.01
C ILE A 55 0.01 -7.20 3.31
N THR A 56 -0.51 -6.31 2.49
CA THR A 56 0.32 -5.27 1.86
C THR A 56 0.86 -4.31 2.93
N ALA A 57 2.15 -4.00 2.90
CA ALA A 57 2.80 -3.07 3.80
C ALA A 57 3.71 -2.10 3.04
N PHE A 58 3.93 -0.93 3.63
CA PHE A 58 4.63 0.18 3.00
C PHE A 58 5.76 0.67 3.89
N THR A 59 6.91 0.94 3.28
CA THR A 59 7.96 1.72 3.93
C THR A 59 7.59 3.21 3.97
N ASP A 60 8.35 4.04 4.68
CA ASP A 60 8.14 5.49 4.69
C ASP A 60 8.10 6.08 3.27
N ALA A 61 9.03 5.67 2.40
CA ALA A 61 9.07 6.07 1.00
C ALA A 61 7.84 5.56 0.20
N GLY A 62 7.43 4.30 0.45
CA GLY A 62 6.23 3.74 -0.18
C GLY A 62 4.95 4.47 0.23
N ILE A 63 4.87 4.97 1.47
CA ILE A 63 3.75 5.80 1.94
C ILE A 63 3.76 7.17 1.25
N GLU A 64 4.93 7.79 1.08
CA GLU A 64 5.04 9.05 0.34
C GLU A 64 4.59 8.87 -1.11
N ALA A 65 5.07 7.84 -1.79
CA ALA A 65 4.64 7.50 -3.15
C ALA A 65 3.13 7.20 -3.20
N LEU A 66 2.60 6.39 -2.28
CA LEU A 66 1.17 6.10 -2.20
C LEU A 66 0.33 7.36 -1.95
N LYS A 67 0.79 8.30 -1.13
CA LYS A 67 0.11 9.59 -0.90
C LYS A 67 -0.01 10.39 -2.20
N GLU A 68 1.06 10.45 -2.98
CA GLU A 68 1.05 11.13 -4.28
C GLU A 68 0.09 10.45 -5.25
N LEU A 69 0.11 9.12 -5.31
CA LEU A 69 -0.81 8.33 -6.13
C LEU A 69 -2.28 8.52 -5.72
N VAL A 70 -2.58 8.50 -4.43
CA VAL A 70 -3.92 8.79 -3.89
C VAL A 70 -4.38 10.19 -4.29
N ALA A 71 -3.49 11.18 -4.19
CA ALA A 71 -3.79 12.54 -4.58
C ALA A 71 -4.03 12.67 -6.10
N ASP A 72 -3.24 11.96 -6.92
CA ASP A 72 -3.41 11.94 -8.38
C ASP A 72 -4.69 11.21 -8.79
N ALA A 73 -4.96 10.03 -8.21
CA ALA A 73 -6.18 9.26 -8.44
C ALA A 73 -7.43 10.07 -8.09
N LYS A 74 -7.42 10.79 -6.97
CA LYS A 74 -8.51 11.70 -6.59
C LYS A 74 -8.69 12.86 -7.57
N ARG A 75 -7.60 13.36 -8.16
CA ARG A 75 -7.66 14.41 -9.20
C ARG A 75 -8.19 13.87 -10.52
N ALA A 76 -7.81 12.65 -10.89
CA ALA A 76 -8.27 11.97 -12.10
C ALA A 76 -9.77 11.65 -12.01
N ASP A 77 -10.25 11.17 -10.86
CA ASP A 77 -11.68 10.90 -10.62
C ASP A 77 -12.52 12.20 -10.59
N GLY A 78 -11.97 13.28 -10.05
CA GLY A 78 -12.59 14.62 -10.08
C GLY A 78 -12.49 15.38 -11.41
N GLY A 79 -11.90 14.78 -12.44
CA GLY A 79 -11.54 15.42 -13.71
C GLY A 79 -12.58 15.33 -14.84
N ASN A 80 -13.81 14.90 -14.56
CA ASN A 80 -14.88 14.88 -15.56
C ASN A 80 -15.84 16.05 -15.36
N VAL A 81 -15.43 17.24 -15.82
CA VAL A 81 -16.31 18.43 -16.00
C VAL A 81 -16.57 18.69 -17.47
#